data_AF-A0A430UN37-F1
#
_entry.id   AF-A0A430UN37-F1
#
_cell.length_a   1.000
_cell.length_b   1.000
_cell.length_c   1.000
_cell.angle_alpha   90.00
_cell.angle_beta   90.00
_cell.angle_gamma   90.00
#
_symmetry.space_group_name_H-M   'P 1'
#
loop_
_entity.id
_entity.type
_entity.pdbx_description
1 polymer ?
#
loop_
_entity_poly.entity_id
_entity_poly.type
_entity_poly.pdbx_seq_one_letter_code
_entity_poly.pdbx_strand_id
1 'polypeptide(L)'
;CLFLKPDAKMLSTEGMVRYAKKADAKEFVVATEVGILHRLSKEAPEKTCIPVKPDAICEYMKRITLEKVYLSLKEMRHVIRVPEEVAQKARRALEAMVAVG
;
A
#
# COMPACT_ATOMS: atom_id res chain seq x y z
N CYS A 1 -25.95 -0.18 -0.93
CA CYS A 1 -25.72 0.99 -1.81
C CYS A 1 -24.71 1.94 -1.17
N LEU A 2 -23.41 1.73 -1.40
CA LEU A 2 -22.30 2.53 -0.83
C LEU A 2 -21.96 3.81 -1.63
N PHE A 3 -22.75 4.12 -2.66
CA PHE A 3 -22.52 5.23 -3.59
C PHE A 3 -23.03 6.62 -3.12
N LEU A 4 -23.35 6.79 -1.83
CA LEU A 4 -24.02 8.03 -1.34
C LEU A 4 -23.31 8.70 -0.16
N LYS A 5 -21.98 8.82 -0.17
CA LYS A 5 -21.30 9.88 0.60
C LYS A 5 -20.44 10.73 -0.33
N PRO A 6 -20.80 12.00 -0.59
CA PRO A 6 -20.06 12.87 -1.52
C PRO A 6 -18.59 13.11 -1.11
N ASP A 7 -18.25 12.87 0.15
CA ASP A 7 -16.90 13.09 0.68
C ASP A 7 -15.98 11.87 0.58
N ALA A 8 -16.50 10.70 0.18
CA ALA A 8 -15.70 9.49 0.06
C ALA A 8 -14.79 9.53 -1.18
N LYS A 9 -13.50 9.19 -0.98
CA LYS A 9 -12.51 9.09 -2.07
C LYS A 9 -12.04 7.66 -2.25
N MET A 10 -12.13 7.13 -3.46
CA MET A 10 -11.59 5.83 -3.84
C MET A 10 -10.21 6.03 -4.46
N LEU A 11 -9.16 5.75 -3.71
CA LEU A 11 -7.77 6.03 -4.08
C LEU A 11 -6.89 4.81 -3.78
N SER A 12 -5.78 4.67 -4.51
CA SER A 12 -4.70 3.77 -4.09
C SER A 12 -4.06 4.27 -2.78
N THR A 13 -3.29 3.43 -2.09
CA THR A 13 -2.59 3.84 -0.84
C THR A 13 -1.71 5.06 -1.03
N GLU A 14 -1.01 5.15 -2.16
CA GLU A 14 -0.25 6.33 -2.55
C GLU A 14 -1.16 7.54 -2.82
N GLY A 15 -2.29 7.33 -3.49
CA GLY A 15 -3.30 8.36 -3.71
C GLY A 15 -3.85 8.92 -2.39
N MET A 16 -4.09 8.06 -1.39
CA MET A 16 -4.55 8.46 -0.06
C MET A 16 -3.55 9.39 0.62
N VAL A 17 -2.25 9.05 0.58
CA VAL A 17 -1.18 9.89 1.16
C VAL A 17 -1.12 11.26 0.47
N ARG A 18 -1.14 11.28 -0.87
CA ARG A 18 -1.14 12.55 -1.63
C ARG A 18 -2.38 13.40 -1.35
N TYR A 19 -3.54 12.78 -1.17
CA TYR A 19 -4.78 13.47 -0.84
C TYR A 19 -4.72 14.06 0.57
N ALA A 20 -4.32 13.26 1.57
CA ALA A 20 -4.24 13.69 2.96
C ALA A 20 -3.34 14.92 3.14
N LYS A 21 -2.21 14.99 2.42
CA LYS A 21 -1.28 16.14 2.47
C LYS A 21 -1.83 17.44 1.87
N LYS A 22 -2.83 17.36 0.98
CA LYS A 22 -3.36 18.50 0.24
C LYS A 22 -4.74 18.95 0.72
N ALA A 23 -5.51 18.02 1.29
CA ALA A 23 -6.87 18.31 1.73
C ALA A 23 -6.88 19.17 2.99
N ASP A 24 -7.83 20.09 3.09
CA ASP A 24 -8.00 20.96 4.27
C ASP A 24 -8.53 20.20 5.49
N ALA A 25 -9.24 19.10 5.25
CA ALA A 25 -9.76 18.24 6.31
C ALA A 25 -8.63 17.77 7.24
N LYS A 26 -8.88 17.80 8.55
CA LYS A 26 -7.93 17.35 9.58
C LYS A 26 -8.08 15.89 9.92
N GLU A 27 -9.26 15.31 9.69
CA GLU A 27 -9.58 13.94 10.08
C GLU A 27 -9.99 13.12 8.86
N PHE A 28 -9.46 11.91 8.77
CA PHE A 28 -9.76 10.96 7.69
C PHE A 28 -10.15 9.61 8.27
N VAL A 29 -11.26 9.07 7.77
CA VAL A 29 -11.63 7.68 8.03
C VAL A 29 -11.06 6.82 6.89
N VAL A 30 -10.20 5.87 7.24
CA VAL A 30 -9.39 5.10 6.28
C VAL A 30 -9.88 3.65 6.23
N ALA A 31 -10.27 3.21 5.03
CA ALA A 31 -10.80 1.86 4.77
C ALA A 31 -9.80 1.03 3.94
N THR A 32 -8.69 0.63 4.55
CA THR A 32 -7.70 -0.28 3.95
C THR A 32 -6.89 -0.98 5.07
N GLU A 33 -5.81 -1.68 4.73
CA GLU A 33 -4.91 -2.29 5.71
C GLU A 33 -4.30 -1.26 6.66
N VAL A 34 -4.30 -1.54 7.96
CA VAL A 34 -3.94 -0.59 9.03
C VAL A 34 -2.48 -0.11 9.00
N GLY A 35 -1.59 -0.83 8.32
CA GLY A 35 -0.19 -0.43 8.15
C GLY A 35 -0.02 0.88 7.38
N ILE A 36 -1.00 1.30 6.58
CA ILE A 36 -0.95 2.61 5.91
C ILE A 36 -0.97 3.77 6.90
N LEU A 37 -1.59 3.60 8.08
CA LEU A 37 -1.76 4.65 9.08
C LEU A 37 -0.41 5.20 9.56
N HIS A 38 0.60 4.33 9.69
CA HIS A 38 1.95 4.73 10.06
C HIS A 38 2.57 5.67 9.00
N ARG A 39 2.34 5.39 7.72
CA ARG A 39 2.83 6.23 6.63
C ARG A 39 2.08 7.56 6.57
N LEU A 40 0.77 7.53 6.74
CA LEU A 40 -0.06 8.74 6.77
C LEU A 40 0.33 9.67 7.92
N SER A 41 0.54 9.14 9.13
CA SER A 41 0.99 9.96 10.27
C SER A 41 2.40 10.51 10.10
N LYS A 42 3.28 9.80 9.39
CA LYS A 42 4.62 10.28 9.07
C LYS A 42 4.61 11.38 8.00
N GLU A 43 3.78 11.24 6.96
CA GLU A 43 3.79 12.13 5.80
C GLU A 43 2.82 13.32 5.91
N ALA A 44 1.82 13.23 6.78
CA ALA A 44 0.84 14.28 7.08
C ALA A 44 0.58 14.32 8.60
N PRO A 45 1.58 14.71 9.41
CA PRO A 45 1.54 14.61 10.88
C PRO A 45 0.45 15.46 11.55
N GLU A 46 -0.04 16.49 10.87
CA GLU A 46 -1.13 17.35 11.30
C GLU A 46 -2.53 16.73 11.10
N LYS A 47 -2.60 15.55 10.47
CA LYS A 47 -3.84 14.86 10.14
C LYS A 47 -4.08 13.66 11.07
N THR A 48 -5.31 13.49 11.52
CA THR A 48 -5.75 12.32 12.29
C THR A 48 -6.39 11.30 11.36
N CYS A 49 -5.75 10.14 11.21
CA CYS A 49 -6.26 9.05 10.38
C CYS A 49 -6.82 7.92 11.25
N ILE A 50 -8.11 7.63 11.12
CA ILE A 50 -8.86 6.66 11.92
C ILE A 50 -9.21 5.45 11.03
N PRO A 51 -8.79 4.22 11.37
CA PRO A 51 -9.19 3.05 10.60
C PRO A 51 -10.67 2.76 10.76
N VAL A 52 -11.35 2.37 9.67
CA VAL A 52 -12.71 1.81 9.75
C VAL A 52 -12.74 0.53 10.56
N LYS A 53 -11.71 -0.31 10.39
CA LYS A 53 -11.59 -1.62 11.04
C LYS A 53 -10.18 -1.76 11.66
N PRO A 54 -10.03 -1.70 12.99
CA PRO A 54 -8.73 -1.75 13.67
C PRO A 54 -7.95 -3.06 13.45
N ASP A 55 -8.65 -4.16 13.16
CA ASP A 55 -8.09 -5.49 12.90
C ASP A 55 -7.98 -5.81 11.40
N ALA A 56 -8.06 -4.81 10.51
CA ALA A 56 -7.78 -4.98 9.08
C ALA A 56 -6.27 -5.13 8.84
N ILE A 57 -5.73 -6.28 9.24
CA ILE A 57 -4.30 -6.62 9.14
C ILE A 57 -4.11 -7.66 8.04
N CYS A 58 -3.20 -7.38 7.10
CA CYS A 58 -2.77 -8.40 6.13
C CYS A 58 -1.70 -9.29 6.77
N GLU A 59 -2.09 -10.49 7.21
CA GLU A 59 -1.20 -11.45 7.87
C GLU A 59 0.06 -11.75 7.04
N TYR A 60 -0.08 -11.87 5.72
CA TYR A 60 1.05 -12.12 4.82
C TYR A 60 2.06 -10.97 4.79
N MET A 61 1.61 -9.72 4.82
CA MET A 61 2.51 -8.56 4.88
C MET A 61 3.30 -8.53 6.20
N LYS A 62 2.70 -8.97 7.32
CA LYS A 62 3.36 -9.01 8.63
C LYS A 62 4.32 -10.20 8.81
N ARG A 63 4.44 -11.08 7.82
CA ARG A 63 5.48 -12.15 7.84
C ARG A 63 6.89 -11.60 7.67
N ILE A 64 7.03 -10.39 7.13
CA ILE A 64 8.31 -9.69 6.93
C ILE A 64 8.69 -8.99 8.26
N THR A 65 9.79 -9.44 8.88
CA THR A 65 10.31 -8.88 10.13
C THR A 65 11.70 -8.28 9.92
N LEU A 66 12.15 -7.36 10.78
CA LEU A 66 13.49 -6.75 10.69
C LEU A 66 14.60 -7.81 10.72
N GLU A 67 14.47 -8.83 11.56
CA GLU A 67 15.40 -9.97 11.61
C GLU A 67 15.46 -10.73 10.28
N LYS A 68 14.31 -11.04 9.67
CA LYS A 68 14.26 -11.72 8.38
C LYS A 68 14.87 -10.88 7.27
N VAL A 69 14.64 -9.56 7.27
CA VAL A 69 15.27 -8.63 6.32
C VAL A 69 16.78 -8.62 6.50
N TYR A 70 17.27 -8.51 7.75
CA TYR A 70 18.70 -8.58 8.07
C TYR A 70 19.33 -9.87 7.56
N LEU A 71 18.74 -11.03 7.87
CA LEU A 71 19.24 -12.33 7.41
C LEU A 71 19.18 -12.48 5.89
N SER A 72 18.12 -11.98 5.24
CA SER A 72 17.98 -12.00 3.78
C SER A 72 19.12 -11.25 3.10
N LEU A 73 19.51 -10.09 3.64
CA LEU A 73 20.61 -9.27 3.12
C LEU A 73 21.98 -9.87 3.45
N LYS A 74 22.16 -10.36 4.69
CA LYS A 74 23.43 -10.97 5.14
C LYS A 74 23.77 -12.25 4.38
N GLU A 75 22.78 -13.10 4.13
CA GLU A 75 22.96 -14.41 3.53
C GLU A 75 22.64 -14.42 2.02
N MET A 76 22.20 -13.29 1.45
CA MET A 76 21.78 -13.16 0.05
C MET A 76 20.78 -14.24 -0.40
N ARG A 77 19.86 -14.61 0.51
CA ARG A 77 18.91 -15.71 0.32
C ARG A 77 17.53 -15.25 -0.13
N HIS A 78 16.71 -16.20 -0.55
CA HIS A 78 15.37 -16.02 -1.14
C HIS A 78 15.37 -15.38 -2.54
N VAL A 79 16.35 -15.73 -3.38
CA VAL A 79 16.36 -15.30 -4.80
C VAL A 79 15.09 -15.81 -5.49
N ILE A 80 14.25 -14.88 -5.90
CA ILE A 80 13.03 -15.18 -6.65
C ILE A 80 13.44 -15.47 -8.09
N ARG A 81 13.14 -16.69 -8.58
CA ARG A 81 13.30 -17.09 -9.98
C ARG A 81 11.92 -17.39 -10.54
N VAL A 82 11.68 -16.88 -11.74
CA VAL A 82 10.45 -17.13 -12.50
C VAL A 82 10.84 -17.83 -13.80
N PRO A 83 10.16 -18.93 -14.20
CA PRO A 83 10.42 -19.57 -15.48
C PRO A 83 10.31 -18.57 -16.64
N GLU A 84 11.24 -18.66 -17.60
CA GLU A 84 11.37 -17.67 -18.68
C GLU A 84 10.06 -17.48 -19.46
N GLU A 85 9.36 -18.56 -19.79
CA GLU A 85 8.09 -18.49 -20.52
C GLU A 85 7.00 -17.73 -19.75
N VAL A 86 6.97 -17.86 -18.42
CA VAL A 86 6.04 -17.14 -17.56
C VAL A 86 6.44 -15.66 -17.48
N ALA A 87 7.73 -15.40 -17.28
CA ALA A 87 8.28 -14.05 -17.19
C ALA A 87 8.02 -13.23 -18.47
N GLN A 88 8.23 -13.82 -19.66
CA GLN A 88 8.00 -13.14 -20.94
C GLN A 88 6.53 -12.79 -21.18
N LYS A 89 5.60 -13.67 -20.78
CA LYS A 89 4.16 -13.40 -20.91
C LYS A 89 3.71 -12.30 -19.94
N ALA A 90 4.15 -12.38 -18.68
CA ALA A 90 3.84 -11.37 -17.67
C ALA A 90 4.45 -10.00 -18.02
N ARG A 91 5.68 -9.98 -18.54
CA ARG A 91 6.38 -8.75 -18.94
C ARG A 91 5.61 -7.96 -19.98
N ARG A 92 5.05 -8.62 -21.01
CA ARG A 92 4.24 -7.94 -22.03
C ARG A 92 3.04 -7.18 -21.45
N ALA A 93 2.33 -7.78 -20.49
CA ALA A 93 1.20 -7.13 -19.82
C ALA A 93 1.65 -5.93 -18.96
N LEU A 94 2.78 -6.06 -18.26
CA LEU A 94 3.36 -4.99 -17.44
C LEU A 94 3.87 -3.82 -18.30
N GLU A 95 4.55 -4.10 -19.41
CA GLU A 95 5.03 -3.08 -20.35
C GLU A 95 3.88 -2.30 -20.97
N ALA A 96 2.79 -2.97 -21.36
CA ALA A 96 1.59 -2.31 -21.86
C ALA A 96 0.95 -1.40 -20.80
N MET A 97 0.89 -1.85 -19.53
CA MET A 97 0.38 -1.05 -18.42
C MET A 97 1.22 0.22 -18.18
N VAL A 98 2.55 0.09 -18.20
CA VAL A 98 3.47 1.21 -17.98
C VAL A 98 3.47 2.19 -19.15
N ALA A 99 3.30 1.71 -20.40
CA ALA A 99 3.28 2.58 -21.58
C ALA A 99 2.08 3.55 -21.62
N VAL A 100 1.01 3.26 -20.86
CA VAL A 100 -0.22 4.09 -20.82
C VAL A 100 -0.47 4.77 -19.48
N GLY A 101 0.32 4.46 -18.45
CA GLY A 101 0.17 4.96 -17.07
C GLY A 101 1.08 6.14 -16.78
#